data_AF-A0A9D8EDR2-F1
#
_entry.id   AF-A0A9D8EDR2-F1
#
_cell.length_a   1.000
_cell.length_b   1.000
_cell.length_c   1.000
_cell.angle_alpha   90.00
_cell.angle_beta   90.00
_cell.angle_gamma   90.00
#
_symmetry.space_group_name_H-M   'P 1'
#
loop_
_entity.id
_entity.type
_entity.pdbx_description
1 polymer ?
#
loop_
_entity_poly.entity_id
_entity_poly.type
_entity_poly.pdbx_seq_one_letter_code
_entity_poly.pdbx_strand_id
1 'polypeptide(L)'
;MKPVHRHIKTIINKELDNLVKLYPYNTRNFYDSGMLHASSMLSFYDYNTSLDASFYSKFLNLMAGMELLALGIRTHSFNPDDFMLLVKDIKSAKTLNKKSIEKNAGKYTLDLLFGDIFYSRASVYIMKYCDHELFNTILESLKSVHKNKLMLHQEMVEIIKTARASNQDFMNNKIIDFINENEAIISGINDLLKTSFITGWGIFCSFDNINFPYSIINDFILLKTYNDLEGFFEKLPAKFSYLKKAGFIQERKKAIKQNLAKRVGCLDPLWLKTNFLVLQKQY
;
A
#
# COMPACT_ATOMS: atom_id res chain seq x y z
N MET A 1 -15.04 -12.19 -9.94
CA MET A 1 -14.11 -11.03 -9.93
C MET A 1 -13.81 -10.39 -11.28
N LYS A 2 -13.75 -11.13 -12.41
CA LYS A 2 -13.19 -10.61 -13.67
C LYS A 2 -13.87 -9.36 -14.29
N PRO A 3 -15.20 -9.16 -14.30
CA PRO A 3 -15.79 -8.04 -15.06
C PRO A 3 -15.54 -6.68 -14.41
N VAL A 4 -15.79 -6.54 -13.10
CA VAL A 4 -15.61 -5.26 -12.38
C VAL A 4 -14.13 -4.86 -12.32
N HIS A 5 -13.25 -5.81 -12.01
CA HIS A 5 -11.80 -5.58 -11.99
C HIS A 5 -11.24 -5.14 -13.35
N ARG A 6 -11.80 -5.66 -14.46
CA ARG A 6 -11.43 -5.21 -15.81
C ARG A 6 -11.84 -3.76 -16.04
N HIS A 7 -13.03 -3.35 -15.61
CA HIS A 7 -13.47 -1.97 -15.73
C HIS A 7 -12.59 -1.01 -14.92
N ILE A 8 -12.26 -1.34 -13.67
CA ILE A 8 -11.34 -0.52 -12.87
C ILE A 8 -9.97 -0.41 -13.52
N LYS A 9 -9.40 -1.54 -13.99
CA LYS A 9 -8.13 -1.53 -14.71
C LYS A 9 -8.18 -0.64 -15.96
N THR A 10 -9.28 -0.67 -16.71
CA THR A 10 -9.48 0.20 -17.87
C THR A 10 -9.54 1.68 -17.48
N ILE A 11 -10.26 2.02 -16.41
CA ILE A 11 -10.35 3.41 -15.91
C ILE A 11 -8.95 3.89 -15.51
N ILE A 12 -8.22 3.12 -14.70
CA ILE A 12 -6.89 3.52 -14.22
C ILE A 12 -5.89 3.62 -15.37
N ASN A 13 -5.87 2.66 -16.30
CA ASN A 13 -5.01 2.75 -17.48
C ASN A 13 -5.30 3.99 -18.31
N LYS A 14 -6.58 4.34 -18.48
CA LYS A 14 -6.98 5.57 -19.20
C LYS A 14 -6.50 6.83 -18.47
N GLU A 15 -6.59 6.88 -17.15
CA GLU A 15 -6.04 7.99 -16.34
C GLU A 15 -4.52 8.09 -16.52
N LEU A 16 -3.79 6.97 -16.41
CA LEU A 16 -2.34 6.95 -16.61
C LEU A 16 -1.96 7.40 -18.02
N ASP A 17 -2.64 6.91 -19.05
CA ASP A 17 -2.37 7.27 -20.44
C ASP A 17 -2.66 8.75 -20.72
N ASN A 18 -3.71 9.32 -20.11
CA ASN A 18 -4.02 10.75 -20.22
C ASN A 18 -2.93 11.60 -19.56
N LEU A 19 -2.45 11.20 -18.38
CA LEU A 19 -1.40 11.91 -17.67
C LEU A 19 -0.04 11.84 -18.39
N VAL A 20 0.31 10.68 -18.96
CA VAL A 20 1.54 10.49 -19.76
C VAL A 20 1.55 11.36 -21.02
N LYS A 21 0.37 11.59 -21.64
CA LYS A 21 0.25 12.49 -22.80
C LYS A 21 0.53 13.95 -22.44
N LEU A 22 0.15 14.38 -21.23
CA LEU A 22 0.36 15.75 -20.76
C LEU A 22 1.79 15.97 -20.25
N TYR A 23 2.38 14.94 -19.66
CA TYR A 23 3.72 14.96 -19.10
C TYR A 23 4.42 13.65 -19.46
N PRO A 24 5.51 13.65 -20.26
CA PRO A 24 6.22 12.45 -20.66
C PRO A 24 7.02 11.85 -19.49
N TYR A 25 6.30 11.32 -18.51
CA TYR A 25 6.78 10.72 -17.27
C TYR A 25 6.20 9.31 -17.13
N ASN A 26 7.05 8.32 -16.84
CA ASN A 26 6.60 6.94 -16.76
C ASN A 26 5.91 6.65 -15.41
N THR A 27 4.62 7.01 -15.33
CA THR A 27 3.76 6.74 -14.17
C THR A 27 3.40 5.26 -14.00
N ARG A 28 3.57 4.44 -15.05
CA ARG A 28 3.21 3.01 -15.02
C ARG A 28 4.06 2.20 -14.03
N ASN A 29 5.24 2.68 -13.66
CA ASN A 29 6.09 2.03 -12.64
C ASN A 29 5.47 2.08 -11.22
N PHE A 30 4.58 3.05 -10.97
CA PHE A 30 3.85 3.18 -9.71
C PHE A 30 2.55 2.38 -9.70
N TYR A 31 2.09 1.94 -10.87
CA TYR A 31 0.93 1.09 -10.99
C TYR A 31 1.24 -0.33 -10.55
N ASP A 32 0.62 -0.75 -9.45
CA ASP A 32 0.57 -2.14 -9.07
C ASP A 32 -0.50 -2.84 -9.91
N SER A 33 -0.10 -3.68 -10.85
CA SER A 33 -1.07 -4.43 -11.68
C SER A 33 -1.99 -5.35 -10.89
N GLY A 34 -1.66 -5.63 -9.62
CA GLY A 34 -2.49 -6.36 -8.67
C GLY A 34 -3.59 -5.54 -8.00
N MET A 35 -3.61 -4.20 -8.14
CA MET A 35 -4.62 -3.25 -7.62
C MET A 35 -5.61 -3.85 -6.61
N LEU A 36 -5.10 -3.95 -5.38
CA LEU A 36 -5.63 -4.79 -4.33
C LEU A 36 -6.80 -4.13 -3.59
N HIS A 37 -6.97 -2.82 -3.69
CA HIS A 37 -8.00 -2.08 -2.95
C HIS A 37 -9.39 -2.38 -3.55
N ALA A 38 -9.53 -2.27 -4.86
CA ALA A 38 -10.74 -2.68 -5.57
C ALA A 38 -11.00 -4.19 -5.39
N SER A 39 -9.94 -5.02 -5.45
CA SER A 39 -10.05 -6.46 -5.21
C SER A 39 -10.49 -6.79 -3.77
N SER A 40 -10.04 -6.02 -2.77
CA SER A 40 -10.44 -6.15 -1.36
C SER A 40 -11.87 -5.68 -1.09
N MET A 41 -12.35 -4.65 -1.79
CA MET A 41 -13.76 -4.27 -1.72
C MET A 41 -14.64 -5.36 -2.31
N LEU A 42 -14.22 -5.92 -3.46
CA LEU A 42 -14.92 -6.99 -4.16
C LEU A 42 -14.82 -8.35 -3.49
N SER A 43 -14.02 -8.52 -2.42
CA SER A 43 -13.98 -9.81 -1.71
C SER A 43 -15.33 -10.16 -1.11
N PHE A 44 -16.15 -9.14 -0.83
CA PHE A 44 -17.47 -9.26 -0.22
C PHE A 44 -18.64 -9.25 -1.22
N TYR A 45 -18.35 -9.10 -2.52
CA TYR A 45 -19.41 -9.03 -3.52
C TYR A 45 -19.90 -10.44 -3.93
N ASP A 46 -21.18 -10.72 -3.68
CA ASP A 46 -21.87 -11.87 -4.27
C ASP A 46 -22.30 -11.54 -5.71
N TYR A 47 -21.76 -12.29 -6.68
CA TYR A 47 -22.06 -12.11 -8.10
C TYR A 47 -23.48 -12.48 -8.49
N ASN A 48 -24.21 -13.18 -7.60
CA ASN A 48 -25.62 -13.45 -7.80
C ASN A 48 -26.50 -12.20 -7.53
N THR A 49 -25.94 -11.20 -6.86
CA THR A 49 -26.64 -9.94 -6.56
C THR A 49 -26.48 -8.96 -7.71
N SER A 50 -27.60 -8.64 -8.36
CA SER A 50 -27.63 -7.58 -9.38
C SER A 50 -27.51 -6.21 -8.71
N LEU A 51 -26.53 -5.42 -9.14
CA LEU A 51 -26.43 -4.02 -8.77
C LEU A 51 -27.23 -3.18 -9.75
N ASP A 52 -28.03 -2.24 -9.24
CA ASP A 52 -28.64 -1.20 -10.07
C ASP A 52 -27.56 -0.44 -10.86
N ALA A 53 -27.87 -0.04 -12.10
CA ALA A 53 -26.90 0.59 -12.99
C ALA A 53 -26.36 1.92 -12.45
N SER A 54 -27.21 2.71 -11.77
CA SER A 54 -26.79 3.98 -11.16
C SER A 54 -25.85 3.74 -9.96
N PHE A 55 -26.17 2.76 -9.12
CA PHE A 55 -25.31 2.36 -8.01
C PHE A 55 -23.98 1.76 -8.49
N TYR A 56 -24.02 0.91 -9.52
CA TYR A 56 -22.84 0.31 -10.12
C TYR A 56 -21.85 1.37 -10.62
N SER A 57 -22.35 2.42 -11.28
CA SER A 57 -21.52 3.55 -11.71
C SER A 57 -20.87 4.28 -10.53
N LYS A 58 -21.64 4.59 -9.48
CA LYS A 58 -21.10 5.21 -8.25
C LYS A 58 -20.02 4.33 -7.61
N PHE A 59 -20.27 3.03 -7.50
CA PHE A 59 -19.34 2.07 -6.93
C PHE A 59 -18.04 1.93 -7.75
N LEU A 60 -18.12 1.94 -9.09
CA LEU A 60 -16.94 2.00 -9.95
C LEU A 60 -16.11 3.26 -9.71
N ASN A 61 -16.76 4.42 -9.54
CA ASN A 61 -16.04 5.66 -9.22
C ASN A 61 -15.33 5.55 -7.87
N LEU A 62 -15.99 5.01 -6.83
CA LEU A 62 -15.37 4.81 -5.52
C LEU A 62 -14.12 3.92 -5.61
N MET A 63 -14.21 2.75 -6.25
CA MET A 63 -13.07 1.86 -6.43
C MET A 63 -11.93 2.52 -7.22
N ALA A 64 -12.24 3.25 -8.30
CA ALA A 64 -11.24 3.99 -9.06
C ALA A 64 -10.57 5.07 -8.20
N GLY A 65 -11.34 5.77 -7.36
CA GLY A 65 -10.83 6.75 -6.41
C GLY A 65 -9.86 6.13 -5.40
N MET A 66 -10.23 5.02 -4.76
CA MET A 66 -9.37 4.30 -3.81
C MET A 66 -8.05 3.84 -4.46
N GLU A 67 -8.13 3.37 -5.70
CA GLU A 67 -6.97 2.94 -6.46
C GLU A 67 -6.05 4.11 -6.89
N LEU A 68 -6.62 5.26 -7.23
CA LEU A 68 -5.86 6.50 -7.47
C LEU A 68 -5.20 7.01 -6.19
N LEU A 69 -5.85 6.90 -5.03
CA LEU A 69 -5.22 7.20 -3.74
C LEU A 69 -4.03 6.28 -3.48
N ALA A 70 -4.17 4.98 -3.72
CA ALA A 70 -3.08 4.03 -3.57
C ALA A 70 -1.89 4.35 -4.50
N LEU A 71 -2.16 4.79 -5.73
CA LEU A 71 -1.15 5.30 -6.65
C LEU A 71 -0.44 6.55 -6.10
N GLY A 72 -1.20 7.51 -5.56
CA GLY A 72 -0.64 8.69 -4.91
C GLY A 72 0.28 8.33 -3.75
N ILE A 73 -0.19 7.46 -2.84
CA ILE A 73 0.58 6.94 -1.70
C ILE A 73 1.86 6.27 -2.16
N ARG A 74 1.82 5.48 -3.24
CA ARG A 74 2.98 4.76 -3.79
C ARG A 74 3.95 5.70 -4.52
N THR A 75 3.46 6.75 -5.15
CA THR A 75 4.29 7.77 -5.80
C THR A 75 5.04 8.60 -4.74
N HIS A 76 4.38 8.87 -3.61
CA HIS A 76 4.99 9.48 -2.42
C HIS A 76 5.67 8.46 -1.49
N SER A 77 5.77 7.19 -1.87
CA SER A 77 6.47 6.21 -1.03
C SER A 77 7.96 6.51 -1.02
N PHE A 78 8.55 6.44 0.17
CA PHE A 78 9.94 6.78 0.41
C PHE A 78 10.90 6.08 -0.56
N ASN A 79 11.77 6.84 -1.22
CA ASN A 79 12.96 6.26 -1.80
C ASN A 79 14.01 6.13 -0.69
N PRO A 80 14.65 4.97 -0.48
CA PRO A 80 15.79 4.87 0.43
C PRO A 80 16.95 5.82 0.10
N ASP A 81 17.00 6.40 -1.11
CA ASP A 81 17.89 7.51 -1.43
C ASP A 81 17.56 8.79 -0.62
N ASP A 82 16.29 9.05 -0.31
CA ASP A 82 15.83 10.22 0.46
C ASP A 82 16.24 10.09 1.93
N PHE A 83 16.21 8.86 2.47
CA PHE A 83 16.76 8.54 3.80
C PHE A 83 18.26 8.85 3.89
N MET A 84 18.98 8.81 2.77
CA MET A 84 20.43 9.02 2.74
C MET A 84 20.84 10.49 2.62
N LEU A 85 19.96 11.39 2.19
CA LEU A 85 20.22 12.83 2.17
C LEU A 85 20.41 13.36 3.61
N LEU A 86 19.46 13.09 4.51
CA LEU A 86 19.54 13.44 5.93
C LEU A 86 20.78 12.86 6.63
N VAL A 87 21.20 11.67 6.21
CA VAL A 87 22.31 10.92 6.80
C VAL A 87 23.69 11.35 6.23
N LYS A 88 23.71 12.05 5.09
CA LYS A 88 24.93 12.57 4.42
C LYS A 88 25.14 14.07 4.63
N ASP A 89 24.09 14.84 4.91
CA ASP A 89 24.20 16.26 5.26
C ASP A 89 24.98 16.50 6.57
N ILE A 90 25.11 15.48 7.43
CA ILE A 90 25.81 15.60 8.70
C ILE A 90 27.35 15.51 8.54
N LYS A 91 27.91 14.96 7.43
CA LYS A 91 29.40 14.83 7.30
C LYS A 91 30.02 14.95 5.90
N SER A 92 29.28 15.07 4.79
CA SER A 92 29.92 15.03 3.46
C SER A 92 29.15 15.73 2.35
N ALA A 93 28.94 17.04 2.47
CA ALA A 93 28.57 17.90 1.34
C ALA A 93 29.72 18.13 0.33
N LYS A 94 30.96 17.69 0.64
CA LYS A 94 32.16 17.96 -0.18
C LYS A 94 32.50 16.91 -1.24
N THR A 95 31.82 15.77 -1.29
CA THR A 95 32.20 14.64 -2.17
C THR A 95 31.05 14.00 -2.93
N LEU A 96 29.96 14.73 -3.15
CA LEU A 96 28.87 14.27 -4.02
C LEU A 96 28.96 14.92 -5.39
N ASN A 97 28.95 14.07 -6.41
CA ASN A 97 28.82 14.45 -7.81
C ASN A 97 27.52 15.26 -7.99
N LYS A 98 27.60 16.59 -8.03
CA LYS A 98 26.47 17.53 -8.18
C LYS A 98 25.43 17.08 -9.22
N LYS A 99 25.89 16.48 -10.32
CA LYS A 99 25.06 15.95 -11.41
C LYS A 99 24.10 14.82 -11.00
N SER A 100 24.44 13.95 -10.04
CA SER A 100 23.51 12.88 -9.60
C SER A 100 22.42 13.42 -8.68
N ILE A 101 22.74 14.46 -7.90
CA ILE A 101 21.77 15.14 -7.03
C ILE A 101 20.77 15.93 -7.89
N GLU A 102 21.24 16.70 -8.87
CA GLU A 102 20.37 17.48 -9.78
C GLU A 102 19.44 16.59 -10.63
N LYS A 103 19.94 15.45 -11.12
CA LYS A 103 19.14 14.49 -11.89
C LYS A 103 18.09 13.75 -11.05
N ASN A 104 18.38 13.50 -9.78
CA ASN A 104 17.42 12.92 -8.84
C ASN A 104 16.43 13.95 -8.31
N ALA A 105 16.82 15.22 -8.14
CA ALA A 105 15.93 16.29 -7.71
C ALA A 105 14.79 16.55 -8.70
N GLY A 106 15.09 16.60 -10.01
CA GLY A 106 14.06 16.76 -11.04
C GLY A 106 13.07 15.60 -11.09
N LYS A 107 13.54 14.37 -10.85
CA LYS A 107 12.68 13.18 -10.76
C LYS A 107 11.83 13.18 -9.48
N TYR A 108 12.41 13.57 -8.35
CA TYR A 108 11.72 13.71 -7.06
C TYR A 108 10.60 14.75 -7.12
N THR A 109 10.85 15.92 -7.71
CA THR A 109 9.79 16.94 -7.90
C THR A 109 8.65 16.43 -8.77
N LEU A 110 8.96 15.69 -9.85
CA LEU A 110 7.93 15.07 -10.66
C LEU A 110 7.14 14.02 -9.86
N ASP A 111 7.81 13.15 -9.10
CA ASP A 111 7.15 12.17 -8.22
C ASP A 111 6.19 12.83 -7.22
N LEU A 112 6.60 13.91 -6.57
CA LEU A 112 5.74 14.68 -5.68
C LEU A 112 4.50 15.22 -6.40
N LEU A 113 4.69 15.90 -7.53
CA LEU A 113 3.61 16.47 -8.33
C LEU A 113 2.63 15.40 -8.81
N PHE A 114 3.13 14.25 -9.26
CA PHE A 114 2.27 13.15 -9.71
C PHE A 114 1.47 12.54 -8.56
N GLY A 115 2.05 12.39 -7.37
CA GLY A 115 1.28 11.94 -6.22
C GLY A 115 0.14 12.90 -5.86
N ASP A 116 0.39 14.21 -5.91
CA ASP A 116 -0.64 15.25 -5.67
C ASP A 116 -1.73 15.24 -6.75
N ILE A 117 -1.33 15.06 -8.02
CA ILE A 117 -2.27 14.89 -9.14
C ILE A 117 -3.15 13.66 -8.89
N PHE A 118 -2.57 12.52 -8.49
CA PHE A 118 -3.36 11.32 -8.21
C PHE A 118 -4.35 11.54 -7.06
N TYR A 119 -3.96 12.22 -5.98
CA TYR A 119 -4.89 12.60 -4.91
C TYR A 119 -6.02 13.51 -5.39
N SER A 120 -5.70 14.52 -6.19
CA SER A 120 -6.68 15.43 -6.78
C SER A 120 -7.66 14.69 -7.71
N ARG A 121 -7.16 13.78 -8.55
CA ARG A 121 -8.00 12.94 -9.41
C ARG A 121 -8.88 11.99 -8.57
N ALA A 122 -8.30 11.37 -7.54
CA ALA A 122 -9.02 10.46 -6.67
C ALA A 122 -10.22 11.12 -5.98
N SER A 123 -10.06 12.36 -5.47
CA SER A 123 -11.15 13.07 -4.80
C SER A 123 -12.36 13.29 -5.73
N VAL A 124 -12.13 13.59 -7.02
CA VAL A 124 -13.19 13.73 -8.03
C VAL A 124 -13.98 12.42 -8.18
N TYR A 125 -13.30 11.28 -8.17
CA TYR A 125 -13.93 9.97 -8.26
C TYR A 125 -14.70 9.62 -6.97
N ILE A 126 -14.13 9.86 -5.80
CA ILE A 126 -14.78 9.55 -4.51
C ILE A 126 -16.01 10.44 -4.30
N MET A 127 -15.93 11.73 -4.63
CA MET A 127 -17.06 12.66 -4.51
C MET A 127 -18.28 12.23 -5.35
N LYS A 128 -18.06 11.55 -6.48
CA LYS A 128 -19.15 11.00 -7.32
C LYS A 128 -19.90 9.83 -6.67
N TYR A 129 -19.33 9.19 -5.64
CA TYR A 129 -20.05 8.21 -4.84
C TYR A 129 -21.11 8.88 -3.93
N CYS A 130 -20.88 10.15 -3.56
CA CYS A 130 -21.79 11.01 -2.80
C CYS A 130 -22.09 10.53 -1.36
N ASP A 131 -21.07 9.99 -0.68
CA ASP A 131 -21.14 9.64 0.74
C ASP A 131 -20.06 10.40 1.53
N HIS A 132 -20.51 11.35 2.35
CA HIS A 132 -19.61 12.22 3.12
C HIS A 132 -18.94 11.46 4.26
N GLU A 133 -19.63 10.53 4.92
CA GLU A 133 -19.08 9.78 6.05
C GLU A 133 -17.98 8.83 5.57
N LEU A 134 -18.21 8.16 4.44
CA LEU A 134 -17.19 7.36 3.79
C LEU A 134 -16.00 8.21 3.34
N PHE A 135 -16.23 9.40 2.77
CA PHE A 135 -15.15 10.31 2.39
C PHE A 135 -14.28 10.69 3.60
N ASN A 136 -14.89 11.03 4.74
CA ASN A 136 -14.15 11.31 5.98
C ASN A 136 -13.35 10.10 6.46
N THR A 137 -13.95 8.90 6.40
CA THR A 137 -13.28 7.63 6.76
C THR A 137 -12.04 7.38 5.91
N ILE A 138 -12.13 7.67 4.60
CA ILE A 138 -11.01 7.57 3.67
C ILE A 138 -9.93 8.61 4.01
N LEU A 139 -10.31 9.85 4.32
CA LEU A 139 -9.36 10.89 4.71
C LEU A 139 -8.61 10.56 6.00
N GLU A 140 -9.29 10.05 7.02
CA GLU A 140 -8.63 9.61 8.27
C GLU A 140 -7.67 8.45 8.03
N SER A 141 -8.03 7.53 7.13
CA SER A 141 -7.14 6.46 6.69
C SER A 141 -5.88 6.99 6.01
N LEU A 142 -6.02 7.99 5.11
CA LEU A 142 -4.86 8.64 4.49
C LEU A 142 -3.96 9.33 5.52
N LYS A 143 -4.54 10.07 6.47
CA LYS A 143 -3.78 10.68 7.57
C LYS A 143 -3.00 9.63 8.36
N SER A 144 -3.65 8.50 8.67
CA SER A 144 -3.02 7.39 9.37
C SER A 144 -1.86 6.80 8.57
N VAL A 145 -2.05 6.52 7.28
CA VAL A 145 -0.97 6.04 6.40
C VAL A 145 0.24 6.97 6.44
N HIS A 146 0.03 8.28 6.26
CA HIS A 146 1.13 9.25 6.25
C HIS A 146 1.81 9.38 7.62
N LYS A 147 1.05 9.38 8.71
CA LYS A 147 1.58 9.41 10.08
C LYS A 147 2.43 8.17 10.36
N ASN A 148 1.93 6.97 10.07
CA ASN A 148 2.64 5.72 10.30
C ASN A 148 3.90 5.61 9.44
N LYS A 149 3.82 6.06 8.17
CA LYS A 149 4.98 6.20 7.29
C LYS A 149 6.06 7.11 7.89
N LEU A 150 5.68 8.27 8.42
CA LEU A 150 6.61 9.19 9.08
C LEU A 150 7.27 8.57 10.32
N MET A 151 6.47 7.92 11.19
CA MET A 151 6.99 7.25 12.38
C MET A 151 7.96 6.14 12.01
N LEU A 152 7.59 5.28 11.06
CA LEU A 152 8.47 4.23 10.52
C LEU A 152 9.78 4.82 9.97
N HIS A 153 9.70 5.94 9.25
CA HIS A 153 10.88 6.63 8.74
C HIS A 153 11.80 7.10 9.88
N GLN A 154 11.25 7.73 10.90
CA GLN A 154 12.01 8.23 12.06
C GLN A 154 12.71 7.09 12.80
N GLU A 155 12.01 5.99 13.06
CA GLU A 155 12.57 4.80 13.70
C GLU A 155 13.71 4.17 12.87
N MET A 156 13.52 4.03 11.56
CA MET A 156 14.56 3.53 10.65
C MET A 156 15.82 4.41 10.66
N VAL A 157 15.66 5.73 10.71
CA VAL A 157 16.78 6.67 10.79
C VAL A 157 17.58 6.45 12.09
N GLU A 158 16.90 6.25 13.23
CA GLU A 158 17.57 5.99 14.52
C GLU A 158 18.29 4.64 14.55
N ILE A 159 17.70 3.60 13.96
CA ILE A 159 18.35 2.29 13.78
C ILE A 159 19.63 2.46 12.96
N ILE A 160 19.57 3.15 11.82
CA ILE A 160 20.73 3.39 10.95
C ILE A 160 21.82 4.22 11.64
N LYS A 161 21.45 5.24 12.42
CA LYS A 161 22.41 6.04 13.22
C LYS A 161 23.14 5.16 14.23
N THR A 162 22.40 4.29 14.93
CA THR A 162 22.97 3.35 15.90
C THR A 162 23.88 2.33 15.23
N ALA A 163 23.49 1.83 14.05
CA ALA A 163 24.24 0.82 13.30
C ALA A 163 25.65 1.22 12.91
N ARG A 164 25.91 2.52 12.80
CA ARG A 164 27.25 3.05 12.51
C ARG A 164 28.23 2.90 13.67
N ALA A 165 27.72 2.65 14.88
CA ALA A 165 28.51 2.57 16.11
C ALA A 165 28.59 1.13 16.68
N SER A 166 27.94 0.15 16.06
CA SER A 166 27.74 -1.19 16.65
C SER A 166 28.13 -2.31 15.69
N ASN A 167 28.30 -3.53 16.22
CA ASN A 167 28.59 -4.73 15.42
C ASN A 167 27.31 -5.23 14.68
N GLN A 168 27.51 -6.17 13.75
CA GLN A 168 26.46 -6.63 12.85
C GLN A 168 25.36 -7.46 13.55
N ASP A 169 25.71 -8.27 14.56
CA ASP A 169 24.74 -9.13 15.28
C ASP A 169 23.80 -8.31 16.16
N PHE A 170 24.32 -7.26 16.81
CA PHE A 170 23.51 -6.30 17.56
C PHE A 170 22.45 -5.64 16.66
N MET A 171 22.78 -5.37 15.41
CA MET A 171 21.88 -4.74 14.45
C MET A 171 20.77 -5.67 13.95
N ASN A 172 21.04 -6.97 13.83
CA ASN A 172 20.01 -7.94 13.48
C ASN A 172 18.92 -8.02 14.56
N ASN A 173 19.33 -8.11 15.84
CA ASN A 173 18.39 -8.13 16.96
C ASN A 173 17.57 -6.84 17.01
N LYS A 174 18.21 -5.68 16.84
CA LYS A 174 17.52 -4.39 16.86
C LYS A 174 16.44 -4.23 15.78
N ILE A 175 16.61 -4.81 14.59
CA ILE A 175 15.57 -4.82 13.55
C ILE A 175 14.41 -5.74 13.93
N ILE A 176 14.72 -6.92 14.49
CA ILE A 176 13.71 -7.87 14.93
C ILE A 176 12.86 -7.23 16.04
N ASP A 177 13.51 -6.62 17.03
CA ASP A 177 12.87 -5.89 18.12
C ASP A 177 12.03 -4.75 17.56
N PHE A 178 12.59 -3.94 16.65
CA PHE A 178 11.84 -2.90 15.96
C PHE A 178 10.57 -3.42 15.29
N ILE A 179 10.65 -4.50 14.49
CA ILE A 179 9.48 -5.03 13.78
C ILE A 179 8.42 -5.56 14.77
N ASN A 180 8.85 -6.21 15.85
CA ASN A 180 7.94 -6.76 16.85
C ASN A 180 7.26 -5.66 17.68
N GLU A 181 8.01 -4.64 18.10
CA GLU A 181 7.51 -3.55 18.93
C GLU A 181 6.64 -2.56 18.13
N ASN A 182 6.85 -2.47 16.81
CA ASN A 182 6.18 -1.51 15.94
C ASN A 182 5.15 -2.15 15.00
N GLU A 183 4.65 -3.37 15.27
CA GLU A 183 3.69 -4.07 14.40
C GLU A 183 2.44 -3.22 14.08
N ALA A 184 1.95 -2.43 15.05
CA ALA A 184 0.82 -1.51 14.85
C ALA A 184 1.14 -0.37 13.85
N ILE A 185 2.31 0.26 13.98
CA ILE A 185 2.77 1.30 13.04
C ILE A 185 3.00 0.69 11.66
N ILE A 186 3.61 -0.49 11.64
CA ILE A 186 3.95 -1.25 10.43
C ILE A 186 2.66 -1.63 9.69
N SER A 187 1.64 -2.19 10.34
CA SER A 187 0.34 -2.46 9.70
C SER A 187 -0.36 -1.18 9.23
N GLY A 188 -0.26 -0.10 10.00
CA GLY A 188 -0.87 1.19 9.70
C GLY A 188 -0.35 1.90 8.44
N ILE A 189 0.79 1.48 7.85
CA ILE A 189 1.23 2.00 6.55
C ILE A 189 0.31 1.59 5.40
N ASN A 190 -0.56 0.61 5.62
CA ASN A 190 -1.53 0.08 4.66
C ASN A 190 -2.98 0.26 5.15
N ASP A 191 -3.26 1.26 6.00
CA ASP A 191 -4.62 1.52 6.50
C ASP A 191 -5.65 1.80 5.38
N LEU A 192 -5.23 2.31 4.22
CA LEU A 192 -6.13 2.48 3.07
C LEU A 192 -6.70 1.13 2.58
N LEU A 193 -5.90 0.06 2.65
CA LEU A 193 -6.36 -1.29 2.32
C LEU A 193 -7.36 -1.80 3.36
N LYS A 194 -7.13 -1.51 4.64
CA LYS A 194 -8.10 -1.81 5.72
C LYS A 194 -9.42 -1.11 5.45
N THR A 195 -9.39 0.18 5.13
CA THR A 195 -10.58 0.96 4.76
C THR A 195 -11.28 0.32 3.56
N SER A 196 -10.54 -0.12 2.55
CA SER A 196 -11.11 -0.78 1.37
C SER A 196 -11.88 -2.06 1.73
N PHE A 197 -11.35 -2.92 2.60
CA PHE A 197 -12.09 -4.08 3.10
C PHE A 197 -13.35 -3.68 3.87
N ILE A 198 -13.24 -2.72 4.80
CA ILE A 198 -14.37 -2.25 5.60
C ILE A 198 -15.47 -1.65 4.72
N THR A 199 -15.10 -0.87 3.70
CA THR A 199 -16.04 -0.30 2.73
C THR A 199 -16.73 -1.38 1.92
N GLY A 200 -15.98 -2.37 1.41
CA GLY A 200 -16.58 -3.51 0.70
C GLY A 200 -17.57 -4.28 1.58
N TRP A 201 -17.20 -4.53 2.84
CA TRP A 201 -18.09 -5.15 3.82
C TRP A 201 -19.36 -4.33 4.06
N GLY A 202 -19.22 -3.03 4.32
CA GLY A 202 -20.36 -2.14 4.57
C GLY A 202 -21.31 -2.02 3.38
N ILE A 203 -20.79 -2.12 2.15
CA ILE A 203 -21.59 -2.07 0.93
C ILE A 203 -22.31 -3.39 0.65
N PHE A 204 -21.67 -4.54 0.88
CA PHE A 204 -22.18 -5.83 0.39
C PHE A 204 -22.71 -6.79 1.47
N CYS A 205 -22.32 -6.64 2.73
CA CYS A 205 -22.61 -7.63 3.77
C CYS A 205 -23.78 -7.28 4.70
N SER A 206 -24.67 -6.37 4.31
CA SER A 206 -25.84 -5.99 5.12
C SER A 206 -26.98 -7.03 5.14
N PHE A 207 -26.78 -8.25 4.62
CA PHE A 207 -27.92 -9.17 4.36
C PHE A 207 -27.86 -10.55 5.04
N ASP A 208 -26.71 -11.05 5.55
CA ASP A 208 -26.57 -12.50 5.84
C ASP A 208 -25.98 -12.94 7.20
N ASN A 209 -26.02 -12.15 8.29
CA ASN A 209 -25.46 -12.55 9.61
C ASN A 209 -24.00 -13.08 9.58
N ILE A 210 -23.26 -12.83 8.50
CA ILE A 210 -21.87 -13.25 8.34
C ILE A 210 -21.03 -12.39 9.28
N ASN A 211 -20.09 -13.00 10.02
CA ASN A 211 -19.15 -12.25 10.84
C ASN A 211 -18.06 -11.62 9.98
N PHE A 212 -17.69 -10.37 10.28
CA PHE A 212 -16.60 -9.69 9.60
C PHE A 212 -15.29 -10.49 9.77
N PRO A 213 -14.61 -10.90 8.67
CA PRO A 213 -13.43 -11.76 8.74
C PRO A 213 -12.16 -10.98 9.12
N TYR A 214 -12.19 -10.34 10.28
CA TYR A 214 -11.16 -9.42 10.77
C TYR A 214 -9.75 -10.02 10.75
N SER A 215 -9.62 -11.29 11.16
CA SER A 215 -8.34 -11.98 11.24
C SER A 215 -7.71 -12.23 9.85
N ILE A 216 -8.54 -12.50 8.83
CA ILE A 216 -8.09 -12.69 7.44
C ILE A 216 -7.66 -11.36 6.84
N ILE A 217 -8.44 -10.30 7.08
CA ILE A 217 -8.14 -8.95 6.61
C ILE A 217 -6.80 -8.45 7.18
N ASN A 218 -6.56 -8.65 8.48
CA ASN A 218 -5.29 -8.30 9.10
C ASN A 218 -4.12 -9.08 8.50
N ASP A 219 -4.28 -10.37 8.22
CA ASP A 219 -3.24 -11.16 7.57
C ASP A 219 -2.91 -10.60 6.17
N PHE A 220 -3.90 -10.14 5.39
CA PHE A 220 -3.66 -9.46 4.10
C PHE A 220 -2.94 -8.13 4.26
N ILE A 221 -3.34 -7.30 5.23
CA ILE A 221 -2.70 -6.01 5.52
C ILE A 221 -1.24 -6.23 5.90
N LEU A 222 -0.97 -7.15 6.82
CA LEU A 222 0.38 -7.50 7.26
C LEU A 222 1.22 -8.03 6.09
N LEU A 223 0.65 -8.92 5.26
CA LEU A 223 1.36 -9.46 4.10
C LEU A 223 1.75 -8.35 3.10
N LYS A 224 0.83 -7.41 2.83
CA LYS A 224 1.13 -6.24 2.00
C LYS A 224 2.26 -5.41 2.61
N THR A 225 2.13 -5.11 3.89
CA THR A 225 3.09 -4.33 4.65
C THR A 225 4.49 -4.95 4.63
N TYR A 226 4.61 -6.26 4.84
CA TYR A 226 5.91 -6.93 4.79
C TYR A 226 6.50 -6.97 3.37
N ASN A 227 5.68 -7.05 2.32
CA ASN A 227 6.15 -6.87 0.93
C ASN A 227 6.70 -5.46 0.71
N ASP A 228 5.99 -4.42 1.17
CA ASP A 228 6.41 -3.03 1.04
C ASP A 228 7.72 -2.75 1.83
N LEU A 229 7.85 -3.32 3.03
CA LEU A 229 9.07 -3.26 3.84
C LEU A 229 10.24 -4.01 3.19
N GLU A 230 10.02 -5.22 2.67
CA GLU A 230 11.06 -5.99 1.98
C GLU A 230 11.60 -5.19 0.78
N GLY A 231 10.71 -4.65 -0.06
CA GLY A 231 11.08 -3.81 -1.19
C GLY A 231 11.80 -2.51 -0.78
N PHE A 232 11.53 -1.99 0.43
CA PHE A 232 12.29 -0.88 1.00
C PHE A 232 13.71 -1.32 1.38
N PHE A 233 13.86 -2.40 2.15
CA PHE A 233 15.17 -2.89 2.57
C PHE A 233 16.04 -3.30 1.38
N GLU A 234 15.46 -3.95 0.35
CA GLU A 234 16.16 -4.33 -0.89
C GLU A 234 16.82 -3.15 -1.61
N LYS A 235 16.22 -1.96 -1.54
CA LYS A 235 16.73 -0.75 -2.19
C LYS A 235 17.75 0.01 -1.36
N LEU A 236 18.03 -0.40 -0.11
CA LEU A 236 19.08 0.23 0.69
C LEU A 236 20.47 0.09 0.04
N PRO A 237 21.40 1.05 0.25
CA PRO A 237 22.77 0.94 -0.24
C PRO A 237 23.49 -0.34 0.23
N ALA A 238 24.46 -0.83 -0.55
CA ALA A 238 25.20 -2.06 -0.24
C ALA A 238 25.87 -2.07 1.14
N LYS A 239 26.30 -0.91 1.66
CA LYS A 239 26.85 -0.79 3.02
C LYS A 239 25.84 -1.13 4.14
N PHE A 240 24.56 -1.22 3.83
CA PHE A 240 23.48 -1.67 4.70
C PHE A 240 22.93 -3.05 4.30
N SER A 241 23.68 -3.83 3.50
CA SER A 241 23.25 -5.15 3.03
C SER A 241 22.96 -6.14 4.15
N TYR A 242 23.50 -5.93 5.35
CA TYR A 242 23.17 -6.73 6.52
C TYR A 242 21.69 -6.56 6.93
N LEU A 243 21.12 -5.35 6.78
CA LEU A 243 19.68 -5.09 6.98
C LEU A 243 18.82 -5.86 5.96
N LYS A 244 19.37 -6.20 4.78
CA LYS A 244 18.69 -6.96 3.72
C LYS A 244 18.64 -8.47 3.98
N LYS A 245 19.52 -8.99 4.85
CA LYS A 245 19.64 -10.43 5.11
C LYS A 245 18.84 -10.91 6.32
N ALA A 246 17.96 -10.07 6.87
CA ALA A 246 17.04 -10.49 7.92
C ALA A 246 15.99 -11.45 7.33
N GLY A 247 16.30 -12.76 7.31
CA GLY A 247 15.38 -13.83 6.94
C GLY A 247 14.05 -13.80 7.71
N PHE A 248 14.03 -13.05 8.82
CA PHE A 248 12.85 -12.72 9.61
C PHE A 248 11.65 -12.20 8.80
N ILE A 249 11.81 -11.25 7.87
CA ILE A 249 10.66 -10.75 7.07
C ILE A 249 10.09 -11.87 6.20
N GLN A 250 10.95 -12.69 5.61
CA GLN A 250 10.54 -13.82 4.76
C GLN A 250 9.85 -14.91 5.58
N GLU A 251 10.35 -15.21 6.78
CA GLU A 251 9.73 -16.14 7.72
C GLU A 251 8.34 -15.68 8.16
N ARG A 252 8.21 -14.40 8.55
CA ARG A 252 6.91 -13.79 8.90
C ARG A 252 5.92 -13.88 7.74
N LYS A 253 6.33 -13.52 6.52
CA LYS A 253 5.50 -13.67 5.31
C LYS A 253 5.06 -15.11 5.09
N LYS A 254 5.96 -16.08 5.22
CA LYS A 254 5.65 -17.50 5.05
C LYS A 254 4.62 -17.98 6.08
N ALA A 255 4.78 -17.59 7.35
CA ALA A 255 3.83 -17.91 8.41
C ALA A 255 2.45 -17.30 8.14
N ILE A 256 2.39 -16.03 7.72
CA ILE A 256 1.15 -15.34 7.37
C ILE A 256 0.48 -16.03 6.17
N LYS A 257 1.20 -16.37 5.10
CA LYS A 257 0.65 -17.08 3.94
C LYS A 257 0.03 -18.43 4.31
N GLN A 258 0.67 -19.18 5.21
CA GLN A 258 0.13 -20.45 5.71
C GLN A 258 -1.13 -20.25 6.55
N ASN A 259 -1.14 -19.26 7.44
CA ASN A 259 -2.32 -18.94 8.27
C ASN A 259 -3.50 -18.46 7.42
N LEU A 260 -3.22 -17.60 6.43
CA LEU A 260 -4.20 -17.09 5.48
C LEU A 260 -4.86 -18.24 4.70
N ALA A 261 -4.06 -19.18 4.18
CA ALA A 261 -4.57 -20.34 3.46
C ALA A 261 -5.51 -21.21 4.32
N LYS A 262 -5.14 -21.43 5.58
CA LYS A 262 -5.99 -22.16 6.54
C LYS A 262 -7.30 -21.41 6.81
N ARG A 263 -7.23 -20.13 7.16
CA ARG A 263 -8.39 -19.32 7.55
C ARG A 263 -9.36 -19.10 6.38
N VAL A 264 -8.84 -18.78 5.20
CA VAL A 264 -9.66 -18.67 3.97
C VAL A 264 -10.29 -20.01 3.61
N GLY A 265 -9.58 -21.12 3.84
CA GLY A 265 -10.12 -22.47 3.65
C GLY A 265 -11.37 -22.77 4.49
N CYS A 266 -11.51 -22.13 5.64
CA CYS A 266 -12.64 -22.29 6.56
C CYS A 266 -13.71 -21.20 6.43
N LEU A 267 -13.62 -20.32 5.42
CA LEU A 267 -14.64 -19.31 5.20
C LEU A 267 -15.92 -19.92 4.65
N ASP A 268 -17.04 -19.46 5.18
CA ASP A 268 -18.38 -19.63 4.63
C ASP A 268 -19.05 -18.25 4.54
N PRO A 269 -19.93 -18.02 3.56
CA PRO A 269 -20.38 -18.95 2.51
C PRO A 269 -19.36 -19.14 1.35
N LEU A 270 -19.63 -20.11 0.45
CA LEU A 270 -18.72 -20.49 -0.64
C LEU A 270 -18.32 -19.32 -1.56
N TRP A 271 -19.24 -18.37 -1.84
CA TRP A 271 -18.93 -17.20 -2.66
C TRP A 271 -17.86 -16.31 -2.00
N LEU A 272 -17.95 -16.13 -0.68
CA LEU A 272 -17.01 -15.34 0.12
C LEU A 272 -15.62 -16.00 0.11
N LYS A 273 -15.58 -17.29 0.40
CA LYS A 273 -14.36 -18.11 0.30
C LYS A 273 -13.72 -18.02 -1.08
N THR A 274 -14.52 -18.16 -2.14
CA THR A 274 -14.02 -18.11 -3.51
C THR A 274 -13.39 -16.77 -3.82
N ASN A 275 -14.00 -15.67 -3.39
CA ASN A 275 -13.46 -14.33 -3.58
C ASN A 275 -12.15 -14.12 -2.84
N PHE A 276 -12.06 -14.55 -1.57
CA PHE A 276 -10.83 -14.47 -0.78
C PHE A 276 -9.72 -15.37 -1.33
N LEU A 277 -10.03 -16.53 -1.91
CA LEU A 277 -9.05 -17.38 -2.60
C LEU A 277 -8.51 -16.71 -3.88
N VAL A 278 -9.34 -15.95 -4.60
CA VAL A 278 -8.86 -15.17 -5.76
C VAL A 278 -7.97 -14.03 -5.29
N LEU A 279 -8.36 -13.32 -4.24
CA LEU A 279 -7.54 -12.26 -3.64
C LEU A 279 -6.19 -12.82 -3.15
N GLN A 280 -6.17 -13.99 -2.51
CA GLN A 280 -4.94 -14.65 -2.06
C GLN A 280 -3.96 -14.94 -3.21
N LYS A 281 -4.45 -15.28 -4.41
CA LYS A 281 -3.57 -15.52 -5.57
C LYS A 281 -2.87 -14.25 -6.08
N GLN A 282 -3.32 -13.08 -5.63
CA GLN A 282 -2.70 -11.79 -5.97
C GLN A 282 -1.56 -11.42 -4.99
N TYR A 283 -1.31 -12.22 -3.93
CA TYR A 283 -0.37 -11.95 -2.82
C TYR A 283 0.75 -13.01 -2.64
#